data_AF-A0A7Y3JF68-F1
#
_entry.id   AF-A0A7Y3JF68-F1
#
_cell.length_a   1.000
_cell.length_b   1.000
_cell.length_c   1.000
_cell.angle_alpha   90.00
_cell.angle_beta   90.00
_cell.angle_gamma   90.00
#
_symmetry.space_group_name_H-M   'P 1'
#
loop_
_entity.id
_entity.type
_entity.pdbx_description
1 polymer ?
#
loop_
_entity_poly.entity_id
_entity_poly.type
_entity_poly.pdbx_seq_one_letter_code
_entity_poly.pdbx_strand_id
1 'polypeptide(L)'
;GTGGLSVLFGPTSGFLFGFLLSVIVIGFLRDPQGKASLRNALALLLGILLIYAAGIPLYALLAHASPVNVLIGSIGLFLGDLIKAGLALVLTKTLYQGLPILKIRRKKL
;
A
#
# COMPACT_ATOMS: atom_id res chain seq x y z
N GLY A 1 -19.08 16.89 0.95
CA GLY A 1 -18.82 15.44 0.93
C GLY A 1 -18.02 15.11 -0.31
N THR A 2 -16.90 14.42 -0.18
CA THR A 2 -15.97 14.09 -1.29
C THR A 2 -16.15 12.65 -1.79
N GLY A 3 -17.25 11.97 -1.43
CA GLY A 3 -17.57 10.60 -1.85
C GLY A 3 -18.62 10.56 -2.96
N GLY A 4 -18.58 9.52 -3.78
CA GLY A 4 -19.53 9.29 -4.87
C GLY A 4 -18.91 8.47 -6.01
N LEU A 5 -19.72 7.95 -6.92
CA LEU A 5 -19.25 7.23 -8.12
C LEU A 5 -18.29 8.09 -8.97
N SER A 6 -18.45 9.42 -8.94
CA SER A 6 -17.59 10.37 -9.63
C SER A 6 -16.12 10.31 -9.20
N VAL A 7 -15.84 9.91 -7.95
CA VAL A 7 -14.47 9.79 -7.43
C VAL A 7 -13.73 8.62 -8.07
N LEU A 8 -14.45 7.56 -8.45
CA LEU A 8 -13.89 6.38 -9.11
C LEU A 8 -13.41 6.69 -10.54
N PHE A 9 -13.90 7.77 -11.14
CA PHE A 9 -13.56 8.20 -12.49
C PHE A 9 -12.84 9.55 -12.54
N GLY A 10 -12.41 10.08 -11.39
CA GLY A 10 -11.64 11.32 -11.28
C GLY A 10 -10.12 11.11 -11.38
N PRO A 11 -9.31 12.18 -11.35
CA PRO A 11 -7.84 12.10 -11.45
C PRO A 11 -7.18 11.20 -10.39
N THR A 12 -7.77 11.09 -9.20
CA THR A 12 -7.25 10.27 -8.10
C THR A 12 -7.56 8.78 -8.23
N SER A 13 -8.40 8.39 -9.19
CA SER A 13 -8.81 7.00 -9.40
C SER A 13 -7.63 6.05 -9.62
N GLY A 14 -6.54 6.52 -10.24
CA GLY A 14 -5.36 5.69 -10.52
C GLY A 14 -4.68 5.19 -9.26
N PHE A 15 -4.69 5.98 -8.18
CA PHE A 15 -4.16 5.58 -6.89
C PHE A 15 -5.05 4.51 -6.24
N LEU A 16 -6.37 4.58 -6.45
CA LEU A 16 -7.31 3.61 -5.92
C LEU A 16 -7.20 2.26 -6.63
N PHE A 17 -7.15 2.25 -7.97
CA PHE A 17 -6.94 1.01 -8.73
C PHE A 17 -5.54 0.44 -8.50
N GLY A 18 -4.52 1.32 -8.41
CA GLY A 18 -3.18 0.93 -8.00
C GLY A 18 -3.16 0.25 -6.64
N PHE A 19 -3.89 0.80 -5.66
CA PHE A 19 -4.02 0.21 -4.32
C PHE A 19 -4.63 -1.19 -4.36
N LEU A 20 -5.70 -1.41 -5.14
CA LEU A 20 -6.31 -2.73 -5.28
C LEU A 20 -5.31 -3.78 -5.81
N LEU A 21 -4.56 -3.42 -6.86
CA LEU A 21 -3.51 -4.28 -7.40
C LEU A 21 -2.40 -4.53 -6.38
N SER A 22 -1.98 -3.49 -5.66
CA SER A 22 -0.93 -3.59 -4.65
C SER A 22 -1.29 -4.53 -3.50
N VAL A 23 -2.53 -4.51 -3.01
CA VAL A 23 -2.95 -5.42 -1.93
C VAL A 23 -2.87 -6.88 -2.37
N ILE A 24 -3.23 -7.17 -3.62
CA ILE A 24 -3.11 -8.52 -4.20
C ILE A 24 -1.64 -8.94 -4.23
N VAL A 25 -0.76 -8.10 -4.78
CA VAL A 25 0.69 -8.38 -4.88
C VAL A 25 1.32 -8.54 -3.49
N ILE A 26 1.01 -7.67 -2.54
CA ILE A 26 1.46 -7.80 -1.14
C ILE A 26 0.98 -9.12 -0.55
N GLY A 27 -0.28 -9.50 -0.80
CA GLY A 27 -0.88 -10.75 -0.34
C GLY A 27 -0.13 -12.00 -0.80
N PHE A 28 0.33 -12.01 -2.04
CA PHE A 28 1.14 -13.10 -2.61
C PHE A 28 2.60 -13.08 -2.13
N LEU A 29 3.19 -11.89 -1.99
CA LEU A 29 4.61 -11.76 -1.66
C LEU A 29 4.90 -11.77 -0.16
N ARG A 30 3.93 -11.54 0.72
CA ARG A 30 4.15 -11.57 2.17
C ARG A 30 4.63 -12.94 2.64
N ASP A 31 5.24 -12.94 3.81
CA ASP A 31 5.62 -14.13 4.54
C ASP A 31 4.38 -14.96 4.94
N PRO A 32 4.30 -16.22 4.49
CA PRO A 32 3.17 -17.08 4.79
C PRO A 32 3.07 -17.44 6.28
N GLN A 33 4.13 -17.28 7.07
CA GLN A 33 4.12 -17.52 8.53
C GLN A 33 3.55 -16.34 9.33
N GLY A 34 3.37 -15.17 8.71
CA GLY A 34 2.77 -14.01 9.39
C GLY A 34 3.67 -13.28 10.38
N LYS A 35 4.95 -13.65 10.41
CA LYS A 35 5.95 -12.92 11.18
C LYS A 35 6.27 -11.62 10.46
N ALA A 36 6.64 -10.58 11.21
CA ALA A 36 7.32 -9.45 10.61
C ALA A 36 8.66 -9.94 10.05
N SER A 37 8.88 -9.74 8.75
CA SER A 37 10.08 -10.18 8.04
C SER A 37 10.48 -9.17 6.98
N LEU A 38 11.74 -9.24 6.55
CA LEU A 38 12.25 -8.42 5.45
C LEU A 38 11.40 -8.61 4.18
N ARG A 39 10.90 -9.83 3.95
CA ARG A 39 9.98 -10.15 2.85
C ARG A 39 8.69 -9.32 2.92
N ASN A 40 8.10 -9.14 4.10
CA ASN A 40 6.93 -8.27 4.25
C ASN A 40 7.27 -6.80 3.99
N ALA A 41 8.43 -6.33 4.44
CA ALA A 41 8.87 -4.97 4.20
C ALA A 41 9.02 -4.68 2.71
N LEU A 42 9.69 -5.58 1.98
CA LEU A 42 9.85 -5.49 0.53
C LEU A 42 8.50 -5.59 -0.20
N ALA A 43 7.61 -6.47 0.24
CA ALA A 43 6.27 -6.57 -0.33
C ALA A 43 5.48 -5.27 -0.16
N LEU A 44 5.51 -4.66 1.02
CA LEU A 44 4.87 -3.35 1.29
C LEU A 44 5.49 -2.25 0.43
N LEU A 45 6.82 -2.16 0.35
CA LEU A 45 7.50 -1.19 -0.50
C LEU A 45 7.10 -1.33 -1.97
N LEU A 46 7.05 -2.56 -2.50
CA LEU A 46 6.61 -2.81 -3.87
C LEU A 46 5.15 -2.38 -4.07
N GLY A 47 4.28 -2.67 -3.11
CA GLY A 47 2.88 -2.23 -3.16
C GLY A 47 2.74 -0.71 -3.17
N ILE A 48 3.53 0.01 -2.37
CA ILE A 48 3.59 1.48 -2.40
C ILE A 48 4.01 1.95 -3.80
N LEU A 49 5.11 1.40 -4.35
CA LEU A 49 5.59 1.77 -5.68
C LEU A 49 4.53 1.52 -6.77
N LEU A 50 3.80 0.41 -6.72
CA LEU A 50 2.73 0.09 -7.65
C LEU A 50 1.57 1.10 -7.58
N ILE A 51 1.23 1.58 -6.38
CA ILE A 51 0.20 2.62 -6.19
C ILE A 51 0.61 3.89 -6.95
N TYR A 52 1.84 4.36 -6.76
CA TYR A 52 2.33 5.59 -7.41
C TYR A 52 2.58 5.40 -8.90
N ALA A 53 3.02 4.21 -9.33
CA ALA A 53 3.23 3.88 -10.74
C ALA A 53 1.91 3.90 -11.54
N ALA A 54 0.79 3.49 -10.95
CA ALA A 54 -0.52 3.60 -11.58
C ALA A 54 -1.16 4.99 -11.38
N GLY A 55 -1.01 5.56 -10.19
CA GLY A 55 -1.65 6.82 -9.80
C GLY A 55 -1.11 8.05 -10.52
N ILE A 56 0.22 8.22 -10.58
CA ILE A 56 0.84 9.44 -11.12
C ILE A 56 0.54 9.62 -12.61
N PRO A 57 0.70 8.61 -13.49
CA PRO A 57 0.41 8.76 -14.91
C PRO A 57 -1.07 9.03 -15.18
N LEU A 58 -1.98 8.31 -14.50
CA LEU A 58 -3.40 8.51 -14.70
C LEU A 58 -3.87 9.88 -14.19
N TYR A 59 -3.33 10.31 -13.05
CA TYR A 59 -3.60 11.65 -12.52
C TYR A 59 -3.12 12.74 -13.49
N ALA A 60 -1.88 12.63 -13.98
CA ALA A 60 -1.32 13.59 -14.93
C ALA A 60 -2.16 13.70 -16.21
N LEU A 61 -2.63 12.55 -16.72
CA LEU A 61 -3.48 12.48 -17.90
C LEU A 61 -4.85 13.15 -17.68
N LEU A 62 -5.55 12.77 -16.60
CA LEU A 62 -6.92 13.23 -16.34
C LEU A 62 -7.00 14.68 -15.82
N ALA A 63 -5.97 15.14 -15.11
CA ALA A 63 -5.90 16.51 -14.59
C ALA A 63 -5.17 17.47 -15.53
N HIS A 64 -4.71 17.01 -16.70
CA HIS A 64 -3.87 17.78 -17.63
C HIS A 64 -2.67 18.45 -16.94
N ALA A 65 -2.08 17.74 -15.97
CA ALA A 65 -1.01 18.25 -15.14
C ALA A 65 0.35 17.69 -15.57
N SER A 66 1.42 18.45 -15.32
CA SER A 66 2.78 17.93 -15.52
C SER A 66 3.04 16.72 -14.60
N PRO A 67 3.48 15.56 -15.13
CA PRO A 67 3.81 14.39 -14.32
C PRO A 67 4.83 14.69 -13.21
N VAL A 68 5.77 15.61 -13.49
CA VAL A 68 6.78 16.04 -12.52
C VAL A 68 6.14 16.76 -11.33
N ASN A 69 5.16 17.63 -11.58
CA ASN A 69 4.45 18.34 -10.51
C ASN A 69 3.62 17.39 -9.66
N VAL A 70 2.97 16.40 -10.29
CA VAL A 70 2.22 15.35 -9.58
C VAL A 70 3.14 14.50 -8.71
N LEU A 71 4.31 14.13 -9.23
CA LEU A 71 5.32 13.40 -8.48
C LEU A 71 5.81 14.20 -7.27
N ILE A 72 6.16 15.47 -7.45
CA ILE A 72 6.59 16.37 -6.37
C ILE A 72 5.49 16.51 -5.32
N GLY A 73 4.24 16.74 -5.74
CA GLY A 73 3.08 16.82 -4.85
C GLY A 73 2.79 15.52 -4.09
N SER A 74 3.23 14.39 -4.63
CA SER A 74 3.05 13.06 -4.03
C SER A 74 4.12 12.69 -3.00
N ILE A 75 5.24 13.43 -2.91
CA ILE A 75 6.35 13.11 -2.00
C ILE A 75 5.89 13.02 -0.54
N GLY A 76 5.08 13.99 -0.09
CA GLY A 76 4.56 13.99 1.28
C GLY A 76 3.70 12.76 1.60
N LEU A 77 2.87 12.33 0.64
CA LEU A 77 2.07 11.12 0.77
C LEU A 77 2.96 9.87 0.80
N PHE A 78 3.95 9.81 -0.09
CA PHE A 78 4.87 8.68 -0.20
C PHE A 78 5.66 8.49 1.11
N LEU A 79 6.19 9.57 1.68
CA LEU A 79 6.86 9.53 2.99
C LEU A 79 5.90 9.08 4.10
N GLY A 80 4.66 9.59 4.09
CA GLY A 80 3.63 9.14 5.02
C GLY A 80 3.34 7.64 4.92
N ASP A 81 3.32 7.08 3.72
CA ASP A 81 3.10 5.66 3.50
C ASP A 81 4.29 4.79 3.93
N LEU A 82 5.53 5.28 3.77
CA LEU A 82 6.70 4.62 4.35
C LEU A 82 6.63 4.55 5.88
N ILE A 83 6.19 5.63 6.53
CA ILE A 83 6.00 5.65 7.99
C ILE A 83 4.91 4.64 8.39
N LYS A 84 3.77 4.64 7.71
CA LYS A 84 2.68 3.67 7.96
C LYS A 84 3.15 2.23 7.76
N ALA A 85 3.94 1.95 6.72
CA ALA A 85 4.49 0.62 6.47
C ALA A 85 5.44 0.18 7.60
N GLY A 86 6.30 1.08 8.08
CA GLY A 86 7.15 0.84 9.25
C GLY A 86 6.32 0.51 10.50
N LEU A 87 5.30 1.31 10.79
CA LEU A 87 4.38 1.07 11.91
C LEU A 87 3.66 -0.28 11.77
N ALA A 88 3.19 -0.62 10.58
CA ALA A 88 2.52 -1.90 10.32
C ALA A 88 3.45 -3.09 10.59
N LEU A 89 4.73 -3.00 10.23
CA LEU A 89 5.73 -4.04 10.52
C LEU A 89 6.00 -4.17 12.03
N VAL A 90 6.15 -3.05 12.74
CA VAL A 90 6.33 -3.04 14.20
C VAL A 90 5.11 -3.66 14.89
N LEU A 91 3.91 -3.22 14.54
CA LEU A 91 2.67 -3.76 15.09
C LEU A 91 2.53 -5.26 14.79
N THR A 92 2.84 -5.69 13.56
CA THR A 92 2.82 -7.12 13.21
C THR A 92 3.77 -7.92 14.09
N LYS A 93 4.98 -7.41 14.35
CA LYS A 93 5.96 -8.06 15.22
C LYS A 93 5.43 -8.18 16.65
N THR A 94 4.95 -7.06 17.22
CA THR A 94 4.43 -6.99 18.59
C THR A 94 3.23 -7.90 18.79
N LEU A 95 2.27 -7.88 17.86
CA LEU A 95 1.08 -8.73 17.91
C LEU A 95 1.44 -10.21 17.76
N TYR A 96 2.35 -10.55 16.86
CA TYR A 96 2.79 -11.95 16.69
C TYR A 96 3.50 -12.48 17.95
N GLN A 97 4.23 -11.62 18.67
CA GLN A 97 4.90 -11.99 19.91
C GLN A 97 3.92 -12.10 21.09
N GLY A 98 3.00 -11.13 21.24
CA GLY A 98 2.09 -11.01 22.38
C GLY A 98 0.80 -11.82 22.30
N LEU A 99 0.37 -12.27 21.11
CA LEU A 99 -0.88 -13.01 20.92
C LEU A 99 -0.64 -14.47 20.48
N PRO A 100 -0.66 -15.45 21.40
CA PRO A 100 -0.42 -16.86 21.07
C PRO A 100 -1.47 -17.44 20.11
N ILE A 101 -2.69 -16.89 20.08
CA ILE A 101 -3.75 -17.29 19.14
C ILE A 101 -3.35 -17.10 17.67
N LEU A 102 -2.51 -16.10 17.37
CA LEU A 102 -1.99 -15.87 16.01
C LEU A 102 -0.96 -16.92 15.60
N LYS A 103 -0.25 -17.53 16.57
CA LYS A 103 0.67 -18.65 16.33
C LYS A 103 -0.08 -19.97 16.11
N ILE A 104 -1.19 -20.19 16.83
CA ILE A 104 -1.95 -21.45 16.81
C ILE A 104 -2.81 -21.57 15.55
N ARG A 105 -3.52 -20.51 15.15
CA ARG A 105 -4.44 -20.54 13.99
C ARG A 105 -3.73 -20.87 12.67
N ARG A 106 -2.43 -20.61 12.57
CA ARG A 106 -1.63 -20.78 11.34
C ARG A 106 -0.88 -22.11 11.23
N LYS A 107 -0.82 -22.92 12.29
CA LYS A 107 -0.26 -24.30 12.26
C LYS A 107 -1.26 -25.36 11.76
N LYS A 108 -2.54 -25.00 11.66
CA LYS A 108 -3.64 -25.89 11.25
C LYS A 108 -4.04 -25.74 9.77
N LEU A 109 -3.35 -24.88 9.02
CA LEU A 109 -3.45 -24.71 7.56
C LEU A 109 -2.15 -25.20 6.94
#